data_AF-A0A929CKM4-F1
#
_entry.id   AF-A0A929CKM4-F1
#
_cell.length_a   1.000
_cell.length_b   1.000
_cell.length_c   1.000
_cell.angle_alpha   90.00
_cell.angle_beta   90.00
_cell.angle_gamma   90.00
#
_symmetry.space_group_name_H-M   'P 1'
#
loop_
_entity.id
_entity.type
_entity.pdbx_description
1 polymer ?
#
loop_
_entity_poly.entity_id
_entity_poly.type
_entity_poly.pdbx_seq_one_letter_code
_entity_poly.pdbx_strand_id
1 'polypeptide(L)' 'YGSMYVSYAVGIAFAVAAFVISYTFFGANVNIAFVSIIFTLFVSLPIILRLSRNIWINLFMSFDKSLSKK' A
#
# COMPACT_ATOMS: atom_id res chain seq x y z
N TYR A 1 -9.16 -7.58 -10.64
CA TYR A 1 -8.29 -8.35 -9.72
C TYR A 1 -6.82 -7.93 -9.76
N GLY A 2 -6.26 -7.45 -10.89
CA GLY A 2 -4.84 -7.07 -10.97
C GLY A 2 -4.36 -6.04 -9.94
N SER A 3 -5.20 -5.06 -9.58
CA SER A 3 -4.85 -4.06 -8.57
C SER A 3 -4.66 -4.62 -7.14
N MET A 4 -5.19 -5.81 -6.84
CA MET A 4 -4.97 -6.44 -5.53
C MET A 4 -3.53 -6.93 -5.36
N TYR A 5 -2.86 -7.37 -6.44
CA TYR A 5 -1.44 -7.74 -6.37
C TYR A 5 -0.56 -6.52 -6.09
N VAL A 6 -0.92 -5.36 -6.63
CA VAL A 6 -0.24 -4.08 -6.35
C VAL A 6 -0.45 -3.67 -4.89
N SER A 7 -1.66 -3.89 -4.34
CA SER A 7 -1.95 -3.61 -2.92
C SER A 7 -1.05 -4.38 -1.95
N TYR A 8 -0.60 -5.58 -2.30
CA TYR A 8 0.34 -6.33 -1.47
C TYR A 8 1.69 -5.61 -1.38
N ALA A 9 2.27 -5.23 -2.53
CA ALA A 9 3.55 -4.51 -2.57
C ALA A 9 3.47 -3.14 -1.87
N VAL A 10 2.39 -2.39 -2.10
CA VAL A 10 2.16 -1.11 -1.44
C VAL A 10 1.98 -1.30 0.08
N GLY A 11 1.24 -2.31 0.52
CA GLY A 11 1.08 -2.64 1.94
C GLY A 11 2.40 -2.98 2.62
N ILE A 12 3.28 -3.75 1.95
CA ILE A 12 4.63 -4.04 2.46
C ILE A 12 5.43 -2.74 2.63
N ALA A 13 5.39 -1.82 1.67
CA ALA A 13 6.11 -0.56 1.79
C ALA A 13 5.68 0.25 3.03
N PHE A 14 4.38 0.31 3.31
CA PHE A 14 3.84 0.94 4.52
C PHE A 14 4.27 0.21 5.80
N ALA A 15 4.22 -1.13 5.82
CA ALA A 15 4.64 -1.92 6.97
C ALA A 15 6.13 -1.74 7.28
N VAL A 16 6.99 -1.77 6.25
CA VAL A 16 8.43 -1.54 6.39
C VAL A 16 8.70 -0.14 6.90
N ALA A 17 8.03 0.89 6.35
CA ALA A 17 8.17 2.26 6.84
C ALA A 17 7.77 2.40 8.31
N ALA A 18 6.64 1.82 8.72
CA ALA A 18 6.18 1.83 10.11
C ALA A 18 7.17 1.12 11.05
N PHE A 19 7.72 -0.03 10.62
CA PHE A 19 8.74 -0.74 11.38
C PHE A 19 10.02 0.07 11.54
N VAL A 20 10.57 0.60 10.45
CA VAL A 20 11.83 1.38 10.49
C VAL A 20 11.66 2.64 11.34
N ILE A 21 10.55 3.36 11.19
CA ILE A 21 10.26 4.55 12.00
C ILE A 21 10.16 4.16 13.48
N SER A 22 9.34 3.17 13.83
CA SER A 22 9.12 2.79 15.24
C SER A 22 10.36 2.17 15.89
N TYR A 23 10.97 1.17 15.25
CA TYR A 23 12.05 0.37 15.83
C TYR A 23 13.42 1.03 15.67
N THR A 24 13.74 1.57 14.49
CA THR A 24 15.07 2.15 14.22
C THR A 24 15.19 3.59 14.70
N PHE A 25 14.20 4.44 14.42
CA PHE A 25 14.30 5.87 14.77
C PHE A 25 13.81 6.19 16.19
N PHE A 26 12.72 5.56 16.64
CA PHE A 26 12.19 5.76 18.00
C PHE A 26 12.67 4.73 19.03
N GLY A 27 13.41 3.70 18.61
CA GLY A 27 13.94 2.67 19.51
C GLY A 27 12.86 1.85 20.22
N ALA A 28 11.66 1.77 19.65
CA ALA A 28 10.57 0.99 20.22
C ALA A 28 10.92 -0.50 20.27
N ASN A 29 10.39 -1.22 21.25
CA ASN A 29 10.55 -2.68 21.27
C ASN A 29 9.70 -3.35 20.18
N VAL A 30 9.99 -4.64 19.93
CA VAL A 30 9.31 -5.43 18.89
C VAL A 30 7.79 -5.43 19.02
N ASN A 31 7.25 -5.54 20.24
CA ASN A 31 5.79 -5.55 20.44
C ASN A 31 5.15 -4.23 20.02
N ILE A 32 5.76 -3.11 20.38
CA ILE A 32 5.27 -1.77 19.99
C ILE A 32 5.43 -1.56 18.47
N ALA A 33 6.53 -2.04 17.87
CA ALA A 33 6.72 -1.98 16.43
C ALA A 33 5.63 -2.76 15.67
N PHE A 34 5.26 -3.96 16.14
CA PHE A 34 4.15 -4.74 15.57
C PHE A 34 2.81 -4.01 15.67
N VAL A 35 2.50 -3.43 16.83
CA VAL A 35 1.28 -2.62 17.00
C VAL A 35 1.29 -1.43 16.05
N SER A 36 2.45 -0.79 15.87
CA SER A 36 2.62 0.35 14.96
C SER A 36 2.36 -0.04 13.49
N ILE A 37 2.83 -1.21 13.07
CA ILE A 37 2.56 -1.76 11.73
C ILE A 37 1.06 -2.01 11.55
N ILE A 38 0.43 -2.73 12.48
CA ILE A 38 -1.01 -3.07 12.39
C ILE A 38 -1.85 -1.79 12.32
N PHE A 39 -1.57 -0.84 13.21
CA PHE A 39 -2.25 0.45 13.24
C PHE A 39 -2.07 1.22 11.93
N THR A 40 -0.84 1.29 11.41
CA THR A 40 -0.53 1.97 10.15
C THR A 40 -1.29 1.37 8.98
N LEU A 41 -1.34 0.03 8.88
CA LEU A 41 -2.05 -0.67 7.81
C LEU A 41 -3.57 -0.45 7.88
N PHE A 42 -4.15 -0.47 9.08
CA PHE A 42 -5.58 -0.21 9.27
C PHE A 42 -5.97 1.22 8.91
N VAL A 43 -5.21 2.21 9.40
CA VAL A 43 -5.47 3.64 9.14
C VAL A 43 -5.21 3.98 7.67
N SER A 44 -4.17 3.39 7.08
CA SER A 44 -3.79 3.67 5.69
C SER A 44 -4.51 2.80 4.67
N LEU A 45 -5.39 1.89 5.09
CA LEU A 45 -6.13 0.99 4.22
C LEU A 45 -6.85 1.72 3.04
N PRO A 46 -7.59 2.82 3.25
CA PRO A 46 -8.18 3.58 2.13
C PRO A 46 -7.14 4.17 1.17
N ILE A 47 -5.97 4.56 1.69
CA ILE A 47 -4.88 5.14 0.89
C ILE A 47 -4.20 4.05 0.06
N ILE A 48 -3.87 2.91 0.67
CA ILE A 48 -3.25 1.76 0.01
C ILE A 48 -4.13 1.31 -1.17
N LEU A 49 -5.45 1.19 -0.97
CA LEU A 49 -6.36 0.75 -2.03
C LEU A 49 -6.45 1.76 -3.18
N ARG A 50 -6.46 3.07 -2.90
CA ARG A 50 -6.48 4.12 -3.93
C ARG A 50 -5.18 4.16 -4.71
N LEU A 51 -4.04 4.16 -4.02
CA LEU A 51 -2.73 4.21 -4.64
C LEU A 51 -2.47 2.98 -5.49
N SER A 52 -2.81 1.79 -4.98
CA SER A 52 -2.63 0.53 -5.71
C SER A 52 -3.47 0.48 -6.98
N ARG A 53 -4.69 1.03 -6.96
CA ARG A 53 -5.51 1.18 -8.16
C ARG A 53 -4.85 2.12 -9.17
N ASN A 54 -4.35 3.27 -8.73
CA ASN A 54 -3.70 4.23 -9.62
C ASN A 54 -2.43 3.65 -10.25
N ILE A 55 -1.58 3.00 -9.46
CA ILE A 55 -0.38 2.32 -9.95
C ILE A 55 -0.77 1.22 -10.94
N TRP A 56 -1.78 0.41 -10.61
CA TRP A 56 -2.20 -0.68 -11.49
C TRP A 56 -2.70 -0.17 -12.85
N ILE A 57 -3.51 0.90 -12.87
CA ILE A 57 -4.00 1.49 -14.12
C ILE A 57 -2.82 2.00 -14.96
N ASN A 58 -1.88 2.74 -14.36
CA ASN A 58 -0.75 3.32 -15.09
C ASN A 58 0.23 2.28 -15.65
N LEU A 59 0.38 1.14 -14.96
CA LEU A 59 1.32 0.09 -15.37
C LEU A 59 0.70 -0.96 -16.29
N PHE A 60 -0.59 -1.27 -16.12
CA PHE A 60 -1.21 -2.45 -16.75
C PHE A 60 -2.42 -2.15 -17.63
N MET A 61 -3.00 -0.94 -17.57
CA MET A 61 -4.07 -0.54 -18.49
C MET A 61 -3.53 0.40 -19.56
N SER A 62 -3.46 -0.10 -20.79
CA SER A 62 -3.23 0.74 -21.96
C SER A 62 -4.52 1.45 -22.38
N PHE A 63 -4.41 2.70 -22.80
CA PHE A 63 -5.54 3.48 -23.28
C PHE A 63 -6.12 2.88 -24.57
N ASP A 64 -7.40 2.51 -24.54
CA ASP A 64 -8.13 2.03 -25.71
C ASP A 64 -9.25 3.03 -26.08
N LYS A 65 -9.08 3.63 -27.25
CA LYS A 65 -9.95 4.68 -27.79
C LYS A 65 -11.33 4.14 -28.23
N SER A 66 -11.47 2.82 -28.40
CA SER A 66 -12.73 2.15 -28.78
C SER A 66 -13.65 1.85 -27.60
N LEU A 67 -13.13 1.83 -26.37
CA LEU A 67 -13.91 1.55 -25.15
C LEU A 67 -15.03 2.57 -24.89
N SER A 68 -14.91 3.80 -25.37
CA SER A 68 -15.93 4.84 -25.24
C SER A 68 -17.13 4.63 -26.18
N LYS A 69 -17.03 3.75 -27.18
CA LYS A 69 -18.05 3.56 -28.22
C LYS A 69 -18.96 2.35 -27.99
N LYS A 70 -18.80 1.66 -26.86
CA LYS A 70 -19.57 0.48 -26.48
C LYS A 70 -20.38 0.76 -25.22
#